data_AF-A0A382NBH4-F1
#
_entry.id   AF-A0A382NBH4-F1
#
_cell.length_a   1.000
_cell.length_b   1.000
_cell.length_c   1.000
_cell.angle_alpha   90.00
_cell.angle_beta   90.00
_cell.angle_gamma   90.00
#
_symmetry.space_group_name_H-M   'P 1'
#
loop_
_entity.id
_entity.type
_entity.pdbx_description
1 polymer ?
#
loop_
_entity_poly.entity_id
_entity_poly.type
_entity_poly.pdbx_seq_one_letter_code
_entity_poly.pdbx_strand_id
1 'polypeptide(L)'
;MILAFTGITVMLGEGFGSGSIYGNLMALLTASCFAVYTVIVRHKRQVNMLPTLLVSTLLIMMVAGITRDDLLDISQSDLFLCLLWGGVLSGFTSVCFIVASRHLAAAELTLFMLLEFALGPIWVWLFLNEVPSRWTLLGGALVIVAVVARALLELRSKTTSRPEG
;
A
#
# COMPACT_ATOMS: atom_id res chain seq x y z
N MET A 1 4.54 -6.07 16.07
CA MET A 1 5.47 -5.40 15.13
C MET A 1 6.54 -6.36 14.65
N ILE A 2 7.34 -6.96 15.52
CA ILE A 2 8.33 -8.00 15.12
C ILE A 2 7.67 -9.12 14.29
N LEU A 3 6.56 -9.70 14.78
CA LEU A 3 5.83 -10.76 14.06
C LEU A 3 5.36 -10.34 12.65
N ALA A 4 4.85 -9.11 12.52
CA ALA A 4 4.41 -8.57 11.23
C ALA A 4 5.60 -8.32 10.28
N PHE A 5 6.72 -7.81 10.82
CA PHE A 5 7.96 -7.64 10.06
C PHE A 5 8.46 -8.97 9.53
N THR A 6 8.53 -10.00 10.39
CA THR A 6 8.89 -11.37 9.97
C THR A 6 7.94 -11.91 8.90
N GLY A 7 6.63 -11.69 9.06
CA GLY A 7 5.64 -12.09 8.05
C GLY A 7 5.89 -11.46 6.68
N ILE A 8 6.18 -10.16 6.63
CA ILE A 8 6.55 -9.46 5.39
C ILE A 8 7.85 -10.03 4.80
N THR A 9 8.87 -10.28 5.62
CA THR A 9 10.13 -10.87 5.14
C THR A 9 9.93 -12.24 4.52
N VAL A 10 9.07 -13.07 5.13
CA VAL A 10 8.70 -14.39 4.59
C VAL A 10 7.96 -14.24 3.26
N MET A 11 7.06 -13.26 3.14
CA MET A 11 6.33 -12.96 1.92
C MET A 11 7.26 -12.56 0.75
N LEU A 12 8.39 -11.91 1.07
CA LEU A 12 9.40 -11.47 0.10
C LEU A 12 10.45 -12.53 -0.25
N GLY A 13 10.47 -13.66 0.47
CA GLY A 13 11.56 -14.66 0.39
C GLY A 13 11.77 -15.24 -1.01
N GLU A 14 10.72 -15.37 -1.82
CA GLU A 14 10.83 -15.89 -3.19
C GLU A 14 11.37 -14.88 -4.20
N GLY A 15 11.19 -13.57 -3.97
CA GLY A 15 11.62 -12.52 -4.90
C GLY A 15 13.15 -12.48 -5.13
N PHE A 16 13.92 -13.01 -4.18
CA PHE A 16 15.38 -13.10 -4.28
C PHE A 16 15.87 -14.21 -5.22
N GLY A 17 15.06 -15.23 -5.50
CA GLY A 17 15.46 -16.41 -6.27
C GLY A 17 14.99 -16.46 -7.72
N SER A 18 13.87 -15.79 -8.05
CA SER A 18 13.20 -15.90 -9.36
C SER A 18 13.16 -14.62 -10.20
N GLY A 19 13.54 -13.46 -9.62
CA GLY A 19 13.43 -12.15 -10.26
C GLY A 19 14.74 -11.63 -10.87
N SER A 20 14.63 -10.82 -11.94
CA SER A 20 15.76 -10.05 -12.47
C SER A 20 16.29 -9.07 -11.41
N ILE A 21 17.62 -8.96 -11.27
CA ILE A 21 18.27 -8.03 -10.33
C ILE A 21 17.78 -6.58 -10.52
N TYR A 22 17.46 -6.21 -11.77
CA TYR A 22 16.90 -4.91 -12.11
C TYR A 22 15.51 -4.71 -11.49
N GLY A 23 14.64 -5.71 -11.57
CA GLY A 23 13.31 -5.67 -10.97
C GLY A 23 13.38 -5.55 -9.45
N ASN A 24 14.28 -6.30 -8.81
CA ASN A 24 14.50 -6.23 -7.36
C ASN A 24 15.00 -4.85 -6.92
N LEU A 25 15.92 -4.24 -7.68
CA LEU A 25 16.37 -2.86 -7.43
C LEU A 25 15.25 -1.83 -7.58
N MET A 26 14.43 -1.95 -8.63
CA MET A 26 13.28 -1.05 -8.85
C MET A 26 12.20 -1.21 -7.77
N ALA A 27 11.96 -2.43 -7.30
CA ALA A 27 11.04 -2.70 -6.20
C ALA A 27 11.53 -2.07 -4.88
N LEU A 28 12.82 -2.21 -4.57
CA LEU A 28 13.43 -1.58 -3.38
C LEU A 28 13.39 -0.05 -3.45
N LEU A 29 13.67 0.53 -4.62
CA LEU A 29 13.58 1.97 -4.84
C LEU A 29 12.14 2.46 -4.61
N THR A 30 11.16 1.75 -5.16
CA THR A 30 9.73 2.07 -5.02
C THR A 30 9.29 2.01 -3.56
N ALA A 31 9.66 0.94 -2.84
CA ALA A 31 9.36 0.79 -1.42
C ALA A 31 9.99 1.92 -0.57
N SER A 32 11.22 2.30 -0.89
CA SER A 32 11.94 3.39 -0.22
C SER A 32 11.27 4.74 -0.45
N CYS A 33 10.94 5.07 -1.72
CA CYS A 33 10.21 6.29 -2.07
C CYS A 33 8.85 6.36 -1.39
N PHE A 34 8.10 5.24 -1.37
CA PHE A 34 6.79 5.18 -0.71
C PHE A 34 6.88 5.35 0.81
N ALA A 35 7.91 4.78 1.44
CA ALA A 35 8.16 4.96 2.87
C ALA A 35 8.45 6.43 3.19
N VAL A 36 9.33 7.09 2.43
CA VAL A 36 9.64 8.52 2.59
C VAL A 36 8.38 9.37 2.39
N TYR A 37 7.61 9.13 1.32
CA TYR A 37 6.34 9.80 1.06
C TYR A 37 5.39 9.70 2.25
N THR A 38 5.17 8.48 2.76
CA THR A 38 4.27 8.22 3.89
C THR A 38 4.74 8.94 5.16
N VAL A 39 6.05 8.99 5.41
CA VAL A 39 6.62 9.72 6.57
C VAL A 39 6.40 11.23 6.44
N ILE A 40 6.65 11.82 5.27
CA ILE A 40 6.45 13.26 5.01
C ILE A 40 4.98 13.64 5.20
N VAL A 41 4.09 12.86 4.59
CA VAL A 41 2.62 13.02 4.69
C VAL A 41 2.17 13.09 6.15
N ARG A 42 2.75 12.22 6.99
CA ARG A 42 2.42 12.17 8.42
C ARG A 42 3.04 13.31 9.21
N HIS A 43 4.30 13.64 8.94
CA HIS A 43 5.00 14.69 9.67
C HIS A 43 4.40 16.07 9.38
N LYS A 44 3.87 16.29 8.18
CA LYS A 44 3.24 17.56 7.76
C LYS A 44 1.71 17.45 7.63
N ARG A 45 1.04 16.72 8.54
CA ARG A 45 -0.43 16.53 8.58
C ARG A 45 -1.28 17.82 8.43
N GLN A 46 -0.75 18.97 8.86
CA GLN A 46 -1.43 20.26 8.80
C GLN A 46 -1.33 20.98 7.46
N VAL A 47 -0.44 20.53 6.56
CA VAL A 47 -0.35 21.06 5.19
C VAL A 47 -1.38 20.34 4.32
N ASN A 48 -2.03 21.07 3.42
CA ASN A 48 -2.86 20.43 2.39
C ASN A 48 -1.93 19.80 1.35
N MET A 49 -1.87 18.45 1.30
CA MET A 49 -1.06 17.71 0.32
C MET A 49 -1.79 17.43 -1.00
N LEU A 50 -3.04 17.87 -1.16
CA LEU A 50 -3.76 17.78 -2.43
C LEU A 50 -3.00 18.42 -3.62
N PRO A 51 -2.37 19.61 -3.49
CA PRO A 51 -1.57 20.17 -4.56
C PRO A 51 -0.34 19.32 -4.91
N THR A 52 0.26 18.64 -3.93
CA THR A 52 1.40 17.75 -4.15
C THR A 52 1.03 16.57 -5.04
N LEU A 53 -0.19 16.03 -4.90
CA LEU A 53 -0.70 14.98 -5.77
C LEU A 53 -0.78 15.45 -7.24
N LEU A 54 -1.30 16.66 -7.47
CA LEU A 54 -1.37 17.24 -8.82
C LEU A 54 0.01 17.45 -9.43
N VAL A 55 0.97 17.97 -8.65
CA VAL A 55 2.36 18.14 -9.13
C VAL A 55 2.98 16.79 -9.46
N SER A 56 2.73 15.76 -8.64
CA SER A 56 3.27 14.42 -8.88
C SER A 56 2.71 13.79 -10.16
N THR A 57 1.42 13.94 -10.45
CA THR A 57 0.82 13.39 -11.68
C THR A 57 1.31 14.12 -12.93
N LEU A 58 1.53 15.44 -12.85
CA LEU A 58 2.16 16.20 -13.94
C LEU A 58 3.61 15.76 -14.19
N LEU A 59 4.39 15.52 -13.13
CA LEU A 59 5.75 14.98 -13.26
C LEU A 59 5.74 13.58 -13.89
N ILE A 60 4.85 12.70 -13.44
CA ILE A 60 4.69 11.36 -14.01
C ILE A 60 4.33 11.45 -15.50
N MET A 61 3.40 12.33 -15.87
CA MET A 61 3.00 12.57 -17.27
C MET A 61 4.18 13.05 -18.12
N MET A 62 4.97 14.01 -17.61
CA MET A 62 6.17 14.51 -18.31
C MET A 62 7.21 13.40 -18.50
N VAL A 63 7.54 12.66 -17.45
CA VAL A 63 8.54 11.58 -17.53
C VAL A 63 8.06 10.45 -18.45
N ALA A 64 6.79 10.06 -18.37
CA ALA A 64 6.21 9.05 -19.24
C ALA A 64 6.20 9.48 -20.72
N GLY A 65 5.93 10.77 -20.99
CA GLY A 65 5.92 11.32 -22.35
C GLY A 65 7.31 11.41 -22.98
N ILE A 66 8.37 11.60 -22.18
CA ILE A 66 9.76 11.66 -22.70
C ILE A 66 10.35 10.26 -22.91
N THR A 67 9.88 9.25 -22.17
CA THR A 67 10.45 7.90 -22.18
C THR A 67 9.78 6.94 -23.15
N ARG A 68 8.66 7.34 -23.77
CA ARG A 68 7.90 6.54 -24.73
C ARG A 68 8.09 7.14 -26.14
N ASP A 69 8.84 6.45 -26.98
CA ASP A 69 9.10 6.86 -28.37
C ASP A 69 8.02 6.41 -29.37
N ASP A 70 7.13 5.49 -28.98
CA ASP A 70 6.08 4.96 -29.86
C ASP A 70 4.80 5.81 -29.82
N LEU A 71 4.15 5.93 -30.99
CA LEU A 71 2.78 6.44 -31.13
C LEU A 71 1.87 5.63 -30.19
N LEU A 72 1.19 6.32 -29.28
CA LEU A 72 0.24 5.75 -28.32
C LEU A 72 -0.97 5.15 -29.05
N ASP A 73 -0.82 3.96 -29.63
CA ASP A 73 -1.92 3.18 -30.20
C ASP A 73 -2.66 2.47 -29.06
N ILE A 74 -3.34 3.26 -28.24
CA ILE A 74 -4.12 2.81 -27.09
C ILE A 74 -5.56 2.62 -27.55
N SER A 75 -6.10 1.41 -27.36
CA SER A 75 -7.50 1.12 -27.61
C SER A 75 -8.41 2.02 -26.76
N GLN A 76 -9.57 2.42 -27.29
CA GLN A 76 -10.55 3.24 -26.55
C GLN A 76 -10.98 2.58 -25.22
N SER A 77 -11.01 1.25 -25.17
CA SER A 77 -11.30 0.50 -23.95
C SER A 77 -10.20 0.67 -22.90
N ASP A 78 -8.94 0.62 -23.31
CA ASP A 78 -7.79 0.76 -22.39
C ASP A 78 -7.66 2.20 -21.91
N LEU A 79 -7.99 3.18 -22.76
CA LEU A 79 -8.05 4.58 -22.37
C LEU A 79 -9.12 4.81 -21.30
N PHE A 80 -10.30 4.19 -21.46
CA PHE A 80 -11.36 4.27 -20.45
C PHE A 80 -10.96 3.62 -19.13
N LEU A 81 -10.31 2.45 -19.17
CA LEU A 81 -9.79 1.78 -17.97
C LEU A 81 -8.71 2.62 -17.27
N CYS A 82 -7.81 3.25 -18.04
CA CYS A 82 -6.80 4.16 -17.50
C CYS A 82 -7.44 5.38 -16.82
N LEU A 83 -8.47 5.97 -17.43
CA LEU A 83 -9.19 7.12 -16.86
C LEU A 83 -9.93 6.72 -15.58
N LEU A 84 -10.60 5.57 -15.59
CA LEU A 84 -11.33 5.05 -14.43
C LEU A 84 -10.38 4.75 -13.27
N TRP A 85 -9.26 4.09 -13.56
CA TRP A 85 -8.30 3.68 -12.53
C TRP A 85 -7.46 4.86 -12.02
N GLY A 86 -6.86 5.65 -12.92
CA GLY A 86 -5.99 6.77 -12.56
C GLY A 86 -6.76 8.01 -12.08
N GLY A 87 -7.87 8.34 -12.75
CA GLY A 87 -8.66 9.52 -12.42
C GLY A 87 -9.58 9.29 -11.22
N VAL A 88 -10.44 8.28 -11.31
CA VAL A 88 -11.51 8.07 -10.31
C VAL A 88 -10.99 7.28 -9.11
N LEU A 89 -10.50 6.06 -9.33
CA LEU A 89 -10.13 5.15 -8.23
C LEU A 89 -8.92 5.67 -7.44
N SER A 90 -7.83 6.02 -8.12
CA SER A 90 -6.60 6.51 -7.47
C SER A 90 -6.81 7.88 -6.81
N GLY A 91 -7.52 8.80 -7.48
CA GLY A 91 -7.88 10.11 -6.91
C GLY A 91 -8.74 9.97 -5.65
N PHE A 92 -9.80 9.17 -5.71
CA PHE A 92 -10.66 8.87 -4.58
C PHE A 92 -9.88 8.25 -3.41
N THR A 93 -9.05 7.24 -3.71
CA THR A 93 -8.22 6.56 -2.70
C THR A 93 -7.24 7.52 -2.03
N SER A 94 -6.59 8.39 -2.81
CA SER A 94 -5.63 9.36 -2.27
C SER A 94 -6.29 10.40 -1.36
N VAL A 95 -7.47 10.91 -1.75
CA VAL A 95 -8.25 11.81 -0.90
C VAL A 95 -8.69 11.11 0.37
N CYS A 96 -9.24 9.91 0.26
CA CYS A 96 -9.69 9.12 1.40
C CYS A 96 -8.52 8.82 2.36
N PHE A 97 -7.34 8.48 1.82
CA PHE A 97 -6.12 8.26 2.59
C PHE A 97 -5.67 9.52 3.33
N ILE A 98 -5.66 10.68 2.68
CA ILE A 98 -5.29 11.95 3.34
C ILE A 98 -6.27 12.26 4.48
N VAL A 99 -7.58 12.11 4.25
CA VAL A 99 -8.61 12.36 5.28
C VAL A 99 -8.48 11.36 6.43
N ALA A 100 -8.43 10.06 6.14
CA ALA A 100 -8.24 9.01 7.14
C ALA A 100 -6.95 9.22 7.93
N SER A 101 -5.88 9.65 7.25
CA SER A 101 -4.59 9.97 7.89
C SER A 101 -4.69 11.10 8.88
N ARG A 102 -5.71 11.97 8.85
CA ARG A 102 -5.89 13.04 9.84
C ARG A 102 -6.69 12.59 11.07
N HIS A 103 -7.55 11.58 10.92
CA HIS A 103 -8.47 11.14 11.99
C HIS A 103 -8.01 9.90 12.75
N LEU A 104 -7.27 8.98 12.11
CA LEU A 104 -6.82 7.76 12.77
C LEU A 104 -5.50 7.94 13.52
N ALA A 105 -5.37 7.20 14.63
CA ALA A 105 -4.10 7.11 15.34
C ALA A 105 -3.03 6.50 14.44
N ALA A 106 -1.76 6.83 14.70
CA ALA A 106 -0.67 6.37 13.85
C ALA A 106 -0.55 4.83 13.83
N ALA A 107 -0.89 4.17 14.94
CA ALA A 107 -0.89 2.71 15.04
C ALA A 107 -1.97 2.07 14.15
N GLU A 108 -3.21 2.60 14.17
CA GLU A 108 -4.36 2.04 13.45
C GLU A 108 -4.16 2.07 11.93
N LEU A 109 -3.71 3.20 11.39
CA LEU A 109 -3.38 3.30 9.95
C LEU A 109 -2.35 2.26 9.52
N THR A 110 -1.31 2.06 10.32
CA THR A 110 -0.28 1.09 9.99
C THR A 110 -0.82 -0.35 10.06
N LEU A 111 -1.76 -0.64 10.96
CA LEU A 111 -2.44 -1.94 10.99
C LEU A 111 -3.31 -2.15 9.74
N PHE A 112 -4.06 -1.13 9.30
CA PHE A 112 -4.83 -1.19 8.06
C PHE A 112 -3.96 -1.46 6.83
N MET A 113 -2.83 -0.75 6.71
CA MET A 113 -1.89 -0.96 5.60
C MET A 113 -1.31 -2.38 5.58
N LEU A 114 -0.96 -2.91 6.76
CA LEU A 114 -0.48 -4.30 6.87
C LEU A 114 -1.55 -5.31 6.47
N LEU A 115 -2.79 -5.07 6.88
CA LEU A 115 -3.91 -5.93 6.52
C LEU A 115 -4.17 -5.89 5.01
N GLU A 116 -4.18 -4.71 4.40
CA GLU A 116 -4.35 -4.53 2.96
C GLU A 116 -3.29 -5.30 2.17
N PHE A 117 -2.00 -5.18 2.55
CA PHE A 117 -0.93 -5.92 1.89
C PHE A 117 -1.06 -7.44 2.03
N ALA A 118 -1.60 -7.93 3.16
CA ALA A 118 -1.86 -9.35 3.36
C ALA A 118 -3.08 -9.85 2.58
N LEU A 119 -4.09 -9.00 2.40
CA LEU A 119 -5.32 -9.33 1.64
C LEU A 119 -5.12 -9.21 0.13
N GLY A 120 -4.18 -8.39 -0.35
CA GLY A 120 -3.90 -8.19 -1.78
C GLY A 120 -3.83 -9.50 -2.59
N PRO A 121 -2.96 -10.46 -2.21
CA PRO A 121 -2.87 -11.76 -2.89
C PRO A 121 -4.16 -12.57 -2.84
N ILE A 122 -4.96 -12.43 -1.78
CA ILE A 122 -6.24 -13.14 -1.63
C ILE A 122 -7.26 -12.58 -2.64
N TRP A 123 -7.30 -11.26 -2.82
CA TRP A 123 -8.19 -10.63 -3.81
C TRP A 123 -7.86 -11.06 -5.24
N VAL A 124 -6.58 -11.04 -5.61
CA VAL A 124 -6.12 -11.48 -6.93
C VAL A 124 -6.45 -12.95 -7.14
N TRP A 125 -6.25 -13.79 -6.13
CA TRP A 125 -6.63 -15.20 -6.23
C TRP A 125 -8.12 -15.40 -6.44
N LEU A 126 -8.99 -14.65 -5.74
CA LEU A 126 -10.44 -14.77 -5.87
C LEU A 126 -10.98 -14.29 -7.22
N PHE A 127 -10.46 -13.18 -7.75
CA PHE A 127 -11.02 -12.55 -8.96
C PHE A 127 -10.28 -12.91 -10.25
N LEU A 128 -8.98 -13.17 -10.17
CA LEU A 128 -8.11 -13.45 -11.32
C LEU A 128 -7.61 -14.90 -11.34
N ASN A 129 -7.93 -15.69 -10.31
CA ASN A 129 -7.56 -17.10 -10.18
C ASN A 129 -6.03 -17.34 -10.22
N GLU A 130 -5.23 -16.32 -9.90
CA GLU A 130 -3.78 -16.45 -9.74
C GLU A 130 -3.49 -17.08 -8.37
N VAL A 131 -2.94 -18.29 -8.38
CA VAL A 131 -2.65 -19.03 -7.14
C VAL A 131 -1.45 -18.40 -6.43
N PRO A 132 -1.62 -17.83 -5.21
CA PRO A 132 -0.52 -17.26 -4.46
C PRO A 132 0.43 -18.37 -4.04
N SER A 133 1.72 -18.05 -3.92
CA SER A 133 2.69 -19.03 -3.47
C SER A 133 2.46 -19.41 -2.01
N ARG A 134 3.00 -20.58 -1.62
CA ARG A 134 2.95 -21.04 -0.22
C ARG A 134 3.60 -20.04 0.73
N TRP A 135 4.67 -19.35 0.30
CA TRP A 135 5.36 -18.34 1.09
C TRP A 135 4.54 -17.06 1.22
N THR A 136 3.85 -16.63 0.16
CA THR A 136 2.92 -15.50 0.22
C THR A 136 1.79 -15.76 1.22
N LEU A 137 1.17 -16.95 1.17
CA LEU A 137 0.11 -17.34 2.11
C LEU A 137 0.61 -17.39 3.55
N LEU A 138 1.78 -17.98 3.79
CA LEU A 138 2.34 -18.13 5.13
C LEU A 138 2.76 -16.78 5.73
N GLY A 139 3.39 -15.91 4.93
CA GLY A 139 3.71 -14.54 5.31
C GLY A 139 2.45 -13.70 5.59
N GLY A 140 1.44 -13.78 4.71
CA GLY A 140 0.15 -13.09 4.90
C GLY A 140 -0.57 -13.54 6.17
N ALA A 141 -0.62 -14.85 6.45
CA ALA A 141 -1.20 -15.38 7.68
C ALA A 141 -0.49 -14.85 8.94
N LEU A 142 0.85 -14.78 8.94
CA LEU A 142 1.63 -14.20 10.04
C LEU A 142 1.28 -12.73 10.27
N VAL A 143 1.13 -11.95 9.20
CA VAL A 143 0.72 -10.53 9.29
C VAL A 143 -0.68 -10.40 9.87
N ILE A 144 -1.65 -11.19 9.40
CA ILE A 144 -3.03 -11.17 9.92
C ILE A 144 -3.04 -11.52 11.41
N VAL A 145 -2.34 -12.57 11.83
CA VAL A 145 -2.22 -12.95 13.25
C VAL A 145 -1.60 -11.81 14.08
N ALA A 146 -0.57 -11.15 13.56
CA ALA A 146 0.06 -10.02 14.24
C ALA A 146 -0.89 -8.83 14.43
N VAL A 147 -1.72 -8.54 13.41
CA VAL A 147 -2.72 -7.47 13.45
C VAL A 147 -3.85 -7.81 14.43
N VAL A 148 -4.39 -9.03 14.37
CA VAL A 148 -5.45 -9.49 15.28
C VAL A 148 -4.97 -9.49 16.73
N ALA A 149 -3.77 -10.00 17.00
CA ALA A 149 -3.19 -10.00 18.35
C ALA A 149 -3.02 -8.58 18.89
N ARG A 150 -2.55 -7.64 18.05
CA ARG A 150 -2.44 -6.21 18.42
C ARG A 150 -3.81 -5.61 18.75
N ALA A 151 -4.80 -5.81 17.90
CA ALA A 151 -6.15 -5.29 18.12
C ALA A 151 -6.77 -5.85 19.42
N LEU A 152 -6.62 -7.15 19.69
CA LEU A 152 -7.12 -7.78 20.92
C LEU A 152 -6.45 -7.22 22.18
N LEU A 153 -5.14 -6.99 22.15
CA LEU A 153 -4.40 -6.40 23.27
C LEU A 153 -4.83 -4.95 23.54
N GLU A 154 -5.09 -4.18 22.50
CA GLU A 154 -5.55 -2.80 22.59
C GLU A 154 -6.98 -2.71 23.12
N LEU A 155 -7.86 -3.65 22.73
CA LEU A 155 -9.20 -3.76 23.31
C LEU A 155 -9.13 -4.08 24.82
N ARG A 156 -8.26 -5.02 25.21
CA ARG A 156 -8.07 -5.38 26.63
C ARG A 156 -7.52 -4.22 27.46
N SER A 157 -6.55 -3.45 26.94
CA SER A 157 -5.97 -2.32 27.68
C SER A 157 -6.99 -1.19 27.90
N LYS A 158 -7.86 -0.94 26.92
CA LYS A 158 -8.93 0.08 27.00
C LYS A 158 -10.03 -0.30 28.00
N THR A 159 -10.29 -1.59 28.21
CA THR A 159 -11.21 -2.08 29.24
C THR A 159 -10.67 -1.87 30.66
N THR A 160 -9.36 -1.99 30.88
CA THR A 160 -8.72 -1.75 32.19
C THR A 160 -8.56 -0.28 32.58
N SER A 161 -8.69 0.66 31.64
CA SER A 161 -8.46 2.11 31.88
C SER A 161 -9.74 2.93 32.08
N ARG A 162 -10.90 2.29 32.26
CA ARG A 162 -12.15 2.97 32.59
C ARG A 162 -12.31 2.93 34.12
N PRO A 163 -11.90 3.97 34.88
CA PRO A 163 -12.30 4.04 36.27
C PRO A 163 -13.83 4.16 36.30
N GLU A 164 -14.47 3.29 37.05
CA GLU A 164 -15.84 3.51 37.48
C GLU A 164 -15.85 4.77 38.35
N GLY A 165 -16.64 5.76 37.94
CA GLY A 165 -16.76 7.06 38.60
C GLY A 165 -17.63 7.99 37.77
#